data_AF-A0A5S4EL70-F1
#
_entry.id   AF-A0A5S4EL70-F1
#
_cell.length_a   1.000
_cell.length_b   1.000
_cell.length_c   1.000
_cell.angle_alpha   90.00
_cell.angle_beta   90.00
_cell.angle_gamma   90.00
#
_symmetry.space_group_name_H-M   'P 1'
#
loop_
_entity.id
_entity.type
_entity.pdbx_description
1 polymer ?
#
loop_
_entity_poly.entity_id
_entity_poly.type
_entity_poly.pdbx_seq_one_letter_code
_entity_poly.pdbx_strand_id
1 'polypeptide(L)' 'MCIIAFIDEATTVKKILEYIGEANQPPRIAPARGPPLWEVVEPAGNDPHWAAPAQPAPESEFDQRFAW' A
#
# COMPACT_ATOMS: atom_id res chain seq x y z
N MET A 1 -4.42 -2.09 -29.16
CA MET A 1 -3.74 -3.38 -28.94
C MET A 1 -2.51 -3.09 -28.10
N CYS A 2 -2.46 -3.56 -26.85
CA CYS A 2 -1.34 -3.32 -25.95
C CYS A 2 -0.60 -4.64 -25.72
N ILE A 3 0.71 -4.64 -25.94
CA ILE A 3 1.58 -5.80 -25.67
C ILE A 3 2.34 -5.47 -24.39
N ILE A 4 2.25 -6.35 -23.39
CA ILE A 4 2.98 -6.25 -22.13
C ILE A 4 4.04 -7.35 -22.13
N ALA A 5 5.30 -6.99 -21.81
CA ALA A 5 6.42 -7.92 -21.70
C ALA A 5 7.08 -7.80 -20.32
N PHE A 6 7.58 -8.91 -19.80
CA PHE A 6 8.34 -8.96 -18.55
C PHE A 6 9.84 -9.00 -18.85
N ILE A 7 10.62 -8.21 -18.12
CA ILE A 7 12.08 -8.11 -18.25
C ILE A 7 12.67 -8.24 -16.85
N ASP A 8 13.53 -9.23 -16.63
CA ASP A 8 14.19 -9.50 -15.34
C ASP A 8 15.67 -9.05 -15.31
N GLU A 9 16.32 -8.96 -16.47
CA GLU A 9 17.71 -8.57 -16.60
C GLU A 9 17.92 -7.10 -16.18
N ALA A 10 18.58 -6.90 -15.04
CA ALA A 10 18.80 -5.59 -14.44
C ALA A 10 19.54 -4.61 -15.38
N THR A 11 20.47 -5.08 -16.20
CA THR A 11 21.20 -4.27 -17.19
C THR A 11 20.28 -3.75 -18.29
N THR A 12 19.31 -4.55 -18.73
CA THR A 12 18.31 -4.13 -19.72
C THR A 12 17.33 -3.14 -19.11
N VAL A 13 16.84 -3.39 -17.88
CA VAL A 13 15.98 -2.43 -17.16
C VAL A 13 16.67 -1.07 -17.00
N LYS A 14 17.96 -1.05 -16.62
CA LYS A 14 18.72 0.21 -16.48
C LYS A 14 18.81 1.01 -17.79
N LYS A 15 19.08 0.34 -18.92
CA LYS A 15 19.13 0.99 -20.25
C LYS A 15 17.79 1.60 -20.64
N ILE A 16 16.69 0.90 -20.35
CA ILE A 16 15.33 1.40 -20.61
C ILE A 16 15.07 2.64 -19.77
N LEU A 17 15.35 2.60 -18.45
CA LEU A 17 15.17 3.72 -17.55
C LEU A 17 16.00 4.94 -17.98
N GLU A 18 17.26 4.72 -18.37
CA GLU A 18 18.14 5.78 -18.89
C GLU A 18 17.60 6.39 -20.18
N TYR A 19 17.09 5.56 -21.11
CA TYR A 19 16.50 6.02 -22.36
C TYR A 19 15.26 6.90 -22.17
N ILE A 20 14.42 6.60 -21.17
CA ILE A 20 13.22 7.39 -20.85
C ILE A 20 13.50 8.57 -19.89
N GLY A 21 14.73 8.70 -19.39
CA GLY A 21 15.12 9.76 -18.45
C GLY A 21 14.69 9.55 -17.00
N GLU A 22 14.34 8.32 -16.64
CA GLU A 22 13.96 7.96 -15.27
C GLU A 22 15.18 7.61 -14.40
N ALA A 23 15.00 7.69 -13.07
CA ALA A 23 16.04 7.30 -12.14
C ALA A 23 16.36 5.80 -12.27
N ASN A 24 17.60 5.45 -12.60
CA ASN A 24 18.06 4.07 -12.73
C ASN A 24 18.58 3.46 -11.40
N GLN A 25 18.56 4.25 -10.33
CA GLN A 25 18.94 3.80 -8.98
C GLN A 25 17.68 3.43 -8.20
N PRO A 26 17.70 2.34 -7.42
CA PRO A 26 16.59 2.01 -6.55
C PRO A 26 16.38 3.14 -5.52
N PRO A 27 15.12 3.42 -5.14
CA PRO A 27 14.84 4.39 -4.11
C PRO A 27 15.49 3.95 -2.79
N ARG A 28 16.01 4.92 -2.04
CA ARG A 28 16.53 4.64 -0.71
C ARG A 28 15.37 4.22 0.19
N ILE A 29 15.38 2.97 0.63
CA ILE A 29 14.39 2.45 1.57
C ILE A 29 14.62 3.15 2.91
N ALA A 30 13.62 3.90 3.38
CA ALA A 30 13.64 4.46 4.72
C ALA A 30 13.49 3.32 5.75
N PRO A 31 14.15 3.41 6.92
CA PRO A 31 13.86 2.50 8.03
C PRO A 31 12.36 2.49 8.32
N ALA A 32 11.86 1.37 8.84
CA ALA A 32 10.51 1.31 9.35
C ALA A 32 10.31 2.48 10.32
N ARG A 33 9.32 3.33 10.03
CA ARG A 33 8.77 4.24 11.03
C ARG A 33 8.35 3.32 12.17
N GLY A 34 8.87 3.55 13.38
CA GLY A 34 8.74 2.62 14.50
C GLY A 34 7.30 2.19 14.81
N PRO A 35 7.10 1.45 15.90
CA PRO A 35 5.77 0.94 16.27
C PRO A 35 4.67 2.00 16.10
N PRO A 36 3.54 1.64 15.51
CA PRO A 36 2.45 2.59 15.31
C PRO A 36 2.00 3.14 16.68
N LEU A 37 1.57 4.40 16.72
CA LEU A 37 1.38 5.17 17.96
C LEU A 37 0.44 4.52 18.99
N TRP A 38 -0.45 3.62 18.58
CA TRP A 38 -1.37 2.90 19.45
C TRP A 38 -0.70 1.80 20.28
N GLU A 39 0.55 1.42 19.97
CA GLU A 39 1.38 0.56 20.84
C GLU A 39 2.04 1.34 21.99
N VAL A 40 2.05 2.68 21.93
CA VAL A 40 2.58 3.56 23.00
C VAL A 40 1.47 4.01 23.96
N VAL A 41 0.21 3.74 23.61
CA VAL A 41 -0.93 4.01 24.49
C VAL A 41 -1.01 2.84 25.47
N GLU A 42 -0.73 3.10 26.74
CA GLU A 42 -1.07 2.22 27.87
C GLU A 42 -2.46 1.63 27.63
N PRO A 43 -2.70 0.32 27.86
CA PRO A 43 -3.97 -0.31 27.53
C PRO A 43 -5.10 0.49 28.17
N ALA A 44 -5.82 1.26 27.34
CA ALA A 44 -6.99 2.01 27.77
C ALA A 44 -7.92 0.98 28.41
N GLY A 45 -8.08 1.12 29.72
CA GLY A 45 -8.36 -0.02 30.60
C GLY A 45 -9.45 -0.93 30.06
N ASN A 46 -9.09 -2.17 29.76
CA ASN A 46 -9.91 -3.40 29.66
C ASN A 46 -11.39 -3.29 29.24
N ASP A 47 -11.80 -2.26 28.53
CA ASP A 47 -13.14 -2.14 27.97
C ASP A 47 -13.04 -2.56 26.52
N PRO A 48 -13.44 -3.80 26.19
CA PRO A 48 -13.48 -4.24 24.83
C PRO A 48 -14.55 -3.43 24.10
N HIS A 49 -14.16 -2.32 23.48
CA HIS A 49 -15.00 -1.58 22.54
C HIS A 49 -15.57 -2.50 21.43
N TRP A 50 -14.92 -3.65 21.17
CA TRP A 50 -15.43 -4.70 20.27
C TRP A 50 -16.72 -5.39 20.75
N ALA A 51 -17.03 -5.32 22.05
CA ALA A 51 -18.28 -5.81 22.63
C ALA A 51 -19.44 -4.81 22.46
N ALA A 52 -19.17 -3.61 21.93
CA ALA A 52 -20.23 -2.72 21.48
C ALA A 52 -21.00 -3.40 20.33
N PRO A 53 -22.35 -3.28 20.31
CA PRO A 53 -23.13 -3.83 19.22
C PRO A 53 -22.60 -3.30 17.88
N ALA A 54 -22.47 -4.22 16.92
CA ALA A 54 -21.97 -3.91 15.59
C ALA A 54 -22.75 -2.72 15.00
N GLN A 55 -22.02 -1.77 14.40
CA GLN A 55 -22.65 -0.67 13.70
C GLN A 55 -23.61 -1.23 12.64
N PRO A 56 -24.80 -0.63 12.46
CA PRO A 56 -25.72 -1.04 11.41
C PRO A 56 -25.00 -1.01 10.06
N ALA A 57 -25.35 -1.96 9.19
CA ALA A 57 -24.77 -2.02 7.86
C ALA A 57 -24.90 -0.65 7.18
N PRO A 58 -23.84 -0.14 6.54
CA PRO A 58 -23.91 1.14 5.84
C PRO A 58 -25.04 1.06 4.82
N GLU A 59 -25.88 2.09 4.77
CA GLU A 59 -27.00 2.20 3.82
C GLU A 59 -26.53 2.37 2.37
N SER A 60 -25.22 2.55 2.17
CA SER A 60 -24.57 2.73 0.88
C SER A 60 -24.31 1.39 0.18
N GLU A 61 -24.85 1.23 -1.02
CA GLU A 61 -24.51 0.11 -1.91
C GLU A 61 -23.03 0.21 -2.30
N PHE A 62 -22.23 -0.79 -1.95
CA PHE A 62 -20.82 -0.86 -2.32
C PHE A 62 -20.72 -1.14 -3.83
N ASP A 63 -20.53 -0.09 -4.62
CA ASP A 63 -20.38 -0.21 -6.07
C ASP A 63 -19.03 -0.85 -6.43
N GLN A 64 -19.07 -2.14 -6.79
CA GLN A 64 -17.89 -2.92 -7.17
C GLN A 64 -17.44 -2.68 -8.62
N ARG A 65 -18.06 -1.71 -9.31
CA ARG A 65 -17.70 -1.39 -10.69
C ARG A 65 -16.40 -0.59 -10.72
N PHE A 66 -15.30 -1.27 -10.98
CA PHE A 66 -14.06 -0.64 -11.40
C PHE A 66 -14.19 -0.18 -12.85
N ALA A 67 -14.26 1.13 -13.08
CA ALA A 67 -14.14 1.72 -14.40
C ALA A 67 -12.66 1.98 -14.72
N TRP A 68 -12.22 1.48 -15.88
CA TRP A 68 -10.91 1.73 -16.47
C TRP A 68 -10.99 2.86 -17.50
#